data_AF-A0A923VYR5-F1
#
_entry.id   AF-A0A923VYR5-F1
#
_cell.length_a   1.000
_cell.length_b   1.000
_cell.length_c   1.000
_cell.angle_alpha   90.00
_cell.angle_beta   90.00
_cell.angle_gamma   90.00
#
_symmetry.space_group_name_H-M   'P 1'
#
loop_
_entity.id
_entity.type
_entity.pdbx_description
1 polymer ?
#
loop_
_entity_poly.entity_id
_entity_poly.type
_entity_poly.pdbx_seq_one_letter_code
_entity_poly.pdbx_strand_id
1 'polypeptide(L)'
;MRFTFIIFAIIFFSCNISKKHEPRTIERSFYFWKSVFKLSTQEKDALTNFKIQNLYIKYFDVDWNASRNTALPVAQLTAPDSIFLRTTKLNIVPTVFITNETIFKINIDQTEELANKIIVLVNSMNSNFGVKLINELQIDCDWTAGTKDKYFSLLKFLKKKQNNINFSSTIRLHQIKYLNKTGVPPVKKGML
;
A
#
# COMPACT_ATOMS: atom_id res chain seq x y z
N MET A 1 45.49 -6.61 -44.81
CA MET A 1 44.36 -5.86 -45.38
C MET A 1 42.99 -6.53 -45.26
N ARG A 2 42.86 -7.84 -44.93
CA ARG A 2 41.55 -8.49 -44.72
C ARG A 2 40.98 -8.38 -43.29
N PHE A 3 41.83 -8.22 -42.27
CA PHE A 3 41.38 -8.12 -40.87
C PHE A 3 40.80 -6.75 -40.48
N THR A 4 41.24 -5.67 -41.15
CA THR A 4 40.78 -4.31 -40.85
C THR A 4 39.33 -4.07 -41.29
N PHE A 5 38.85 -4.81 -42.30
CA PHE A 5 37.46 -4.72 -42.76
C PHE A 5 36.45 -5.40 -41.83
N ILE A 6 36.89 -6.42 -41.08
CA ILE A 6 36.01 -7.17 -40.16
C ILE A 6 35.70 -6.34 -38.90
N ILE A 7 36.67 -5.55 -38.41
CA ILE A 7 36.48 -4.68 -37.24
C ILE A 7 35.51 -3.52 -37.56
N PHE A 8 35.51 -3.01 -38.79
CA PHE A 8 34.59 -1.93 -39.19
C PHE A 8 33.14 -2.43 -39.33
N ALA A 9 32.92 -3.70 -39.71
CA ALA A 9 31.58 -4.28 -39.83
C ALA A 9 30.90 -4.54 -38.47
N ILE A 10 31.67 -4.79 -37.40
CA ILE A 10 31.13 -5.03 -36.04
C ILE A 10 30.63 -3.73 -35.39
N ILE A 11 31.24 -2.58 -35.73
CA ILE A 11 30.85 -1.28 -35.17
C ILE A 11 29.49 -0.80 -35.72
N PHE A 12 29.12 -1.17 -36.95
CA PHE A 12 27.82 -0.80 -37.54
C PHE A 12 26.64 -1.65 -37.08
N PHE A 13 26.87 -2.83 -36.49
CA PHE A 13 25.78 -3.68 -35.96
C PHE A 13 25.42 -3.39 -34.49
N SER A 14 26.18 -2.55 -33.78
CA SER A 14 25.97 -2.31 -32.35
C SER A 14 24.93 -1.22 -32.02
N CYS A 15 24.28 -0.60 -33.02
CA CYS A 15 23.42 0.59 -32.81
C CYS A 15 21.93 0.43 -33.17
N ASN A 16 21.38 -0.79 -33.22
CA ASN A 16 19.95 -0.99 -33.52
C ASN A 16 19.14 -1.76 -32.45
N ILE A 17 19.57 -1.71 -31.18
CA ILE A 17 18.71 -2.13 -30.06
C ILE A 17 18.15 -0.86 -29.40
N SER A 18 17.31 -0.14 -30.13
CA SER A 18 16.34 0.75 -29.48
C SER A 18 15.40 -0.16 -28.70
N LYS A 19 15.62 -0.29 -27.39
CA LYS A 19 14.62 -0.84 -26.49
C LYS A 19 13.36 0.01 -26.67
N LYS A 20 12.38 -0.48 -27.44
CA LYS A 20 11.04 0.12 -27.47
C LYS A 20 10.58 0.10 -26.02
N HIS A 21 10.54 1.27 -25.38
CA HIS A 21 9.91 1.41 -24.08
C HIS A 21 8.45 1.03 -24.28
N GLU A 22 8.04 -0.12 -23.75
CA GLU A 22 6.62 -0.45 -23.72
C GLU A 22 5.89 0.72 -23.05
N PRO A 23 4.76 1.17 -23.62
CA PRO A 23 4.02 2.29 -23.06
C PRO A 23 3.67 1.98 -21.61
N ARG A 24 4.14 2.82 -20.69
CA ARG A 24 3.88 2.67 -19.26
C ARG A 24 2.38 2.66 -19.02
N THR A 25 1.85 1.54 -18.55
CA THR A 25 0.45 1.45 -18.10
C THR A 25 0.30 2.29 -16.83
N ILE A 26 -0.56 3.32 -16.89
CA ILE A 26 -0.83 4.20 -15.75
C ILE A 26 -2.13 3.74 -15.08
N GLU A 27 -1.99 3.17 -13.89
CA GLU A 27 -3.13 2.84 -13.02
C GLU A 27 -3.53 4.07 -12.20
N ARG A 28 -4.60 4.76 -12.62
CA ARG A 28 -5.09 5.93 -11.91
C ARG A 28 -5.81 5.53 -10.63
N SER A 29 -5.53 6.27 -9.56
CA SER A 29 -5.99 5.94 -8.22
C SER A 29 -6.42 7.17 -7.45
N PHE A 30 -7.36 7.01 -6.51
CA PHE A 30 -7.69 8.03 -5.52
C PHE A 30 -7.61 7.47 -4.10
N TYR A 31 -7.39 8.39 -3.15
CA TYR A 31 -7.46 8.14 -1.71
C TYR A 31 -8.76 8.72 -1.14
N PHE A 32 -9.47 7.91 -0.36
CA PHE A 32 -10.59 8.34 0.47
C PHE A 32 -10.18 8.27 1.94
N TRP A 33 -9.97 9.45 2.55
CA TRP A 33 -9.37 9.60 3.88
C TRP A 33 -10.33 10.20 4.92
N LYS A 34 -11.57 9.71 4.95
CA LYS A 34 -12.62 10.12 5.91
C LYS A 34 -13.15 8.89 6.64
N SER A 35 -13.60 9.02 7.89
CA SER A 35 -14.16 7.91 8.68
C SER A 35 -15.63 7.57 8.34
N VAL A 36 -16.29 8.36 7.48
CA VAL A 36 -17.63 8.04 6.97
C VAL A 36 -17.53 7.93 5.45
N PHE A 37 -17.65 6.71 4.93
CA PHE A 37 -17.69 6.43 3.51
C PHE A 37 -19.06 6.81 2.95
N LYS A 38 -19.11 7.99 2.33
CA LYS A 38 -20.26 8.48 1.59
C LYS A 38 -19.75 9.37 0.46
N LEU A 39 -19.74 8.81 -0.75
CA LEU A 39 -19.33 9.56 -1.93
C LEU A 39 -20.43 10.52 -2.37
N SER A 40 -20.06 11.78 -2.60
CA SER A 40 -20.92 12.75 -3.27
C SER A 40 -21.10 12.39 -4.75
N THR A 41 -22.07 13.01 -5.42
CA THR A 41 -22.24 12.88 -6.87
C THR A 41 -20.96 13.29 -7.61
N GLN A 42 -20.34 14.40 -7.20
CA GLN A 42 -19.10 14.90 -7.80
C GLN A 42 -17.92 13.93 -7.62
N GLU A 43 -17.80 13.28 -6.45
CA GLU A 43 -16.78 12.27 -6.21
C GLU A 43 -17.01 11.03 -7.09
N LYS A 44 -18.26 10.58 -7.27
CA LYS A 44 -18.60 9.48 -8.19
C LYS A 44 -18.32 9.82 -9.65
N ASP A 45 -18.64 11.04 -10.07
CA ASP A 45 -18.37 11.53 -11.42
C ASP A 45 -16.86 11.62 -11.66
N ALA A 46 -16.08 12.09 -10.69
CA ALA A 46 -14.62 12.13 -10.78
C ALA A 46 -14.01 10.73 -10.95
N LEU A 47 -14.50 9.74 -10.18
CA LEU A 47 -14.05 8.34 -10.33
C LEU A 47 -14.26 7.82 -11.76
N THR A 48 -15.40 8.15 -12.35
CA THR A 48 -15.78 7.71 -13.70
C THR A 48 -15.01 8.47 -14.79
N ASN A 49 -15.05 9.81 -14.75
CA ASN A 49 -14.48 10.69 -15.77
C ASN A 49 -12.96 10.55 -15.87
N PHE A 50 -12.28 10.38 -14.72
CA PHE A 50 -10.83 10.18 -14.71
C PHE A 50 -10.42 8.72 -14.94
N LYS A 51 -11.38 7.80 -15.14
CA LYS A 51 -11.14 6.37 -15.35
C LYS A 51 -10.27 5.80 -14.23
N ILE A 52 -10.65 6.08 -12.99
CA ILE A 52 -9.98 5.55 -11.80
C ILE A 52 -10.11 4.04 -11.80
N GLN A 53 -9.04 3.36 -11.38
CA GLN A 53 -8.97 1.90 -11.32
C GLN A 53 -8.88 1.42 -9.87
N ASN A 54 -8.09 2.12 -9.04
CA ASN A 54 -7.94 1.79 -7.62
C ASN A 54 -8.54 2.89 -6.73
N LEU A 55 -9.30 2.48 -5.71
CA LEU A 55 -9.77 3.37 -4.65
C LEU A 55 -9.17 2.90 -3.33
N TYR A 56 -8.18 3.65 -2.83
CA TYR A 56 -7.60 3.45 -1.51
C TYR A 56 -8.55 4.04 -0.48
N ILE A 57 -9.01 3.23 0.47
CA ILE A 57 -9.96 3.69 1.50
C ILE A 57 -9.32 3.44 2.85
N LYS A 58 -9.20 4.50 3.65
CA LYS A 58 -8.75 4.37 5.03
C LYS A 58 -9.81 3.63 5.85
N TYR A 59 -9.51 2.39 6.23
CA TYR A 59 -10.41 1.56 7.01
C TYR A 59 -10.36 1.93 8.48
N PHE A 60 -9.16 2.10 9.04
CA PHE A 60 -8.99 2.54 10.42
C PHE A 60 -7.57 3.02 10.62
N ASP A 61 -7.39 3.69 11.75
CA ASP A 61 -6.08 4.05 12.28
C ASP A 61 -5.73 3.06 13.39
N VAL A 62 -4.45 2.79 13.59
CA VAL A 62 -3.93 2.08 14.76
C VAL A 62 -3.12 3.08 15.56
N ASP A 63 -3.54 3.31 16.79
CA ASP A 63 -2.88 4.24 17.69
C ASP A 63 -2.56 3.61 19.04
N TRP A 64 -1.60 4.20 19.74
CA TRP A 64 -1.13 3.70 21.02
C TRP A 64 -2.07 4.14 22.13
N ASN A 65 -2.64 3.18 22.84
CA ASN A 65 -3.41 3.46 24.03
C ASN A 65 -2.50 3.39 25.27
N ALA A 66 -2.17 4.55 25.85
CA ALA A 66 -1.30 4.63 27.03
C ALA A 66 -1.90 3.94 28.26
N SER A 67 -3.21 4.05 28.49
CA SER A 67 -3.88 3.45 29.66
C SER A 67 -3.89 1.92 29.63
N ARG A 68 -3.97 1.32 28.44
CA ARG A 68 -4.00 -0.14 28.25
C ARG A 68 -2.65 -0.71 27.79
N ASN A 69 -1.65 0.15 27.60
CA ASN A 69 -0.31 -0.22 27.14
C ASN A 69 -0.34 -1.12 25.88
N THR A 70 -1.19 -0.76 24.91
CA THR A 70 -1.42 -1.58 23.72
C THR A 70 -1.86 -0.76 22.51
N ALA A 71 -1.59 -1.28 21.32
CA ALA A 71 -2.05 -0.72 20.05
C ALA A 71 -3.54 -1.05 19.84
N LEU A 72 -4.37 -0.04 19.56
CA LEU A 72 -5.80 -0.21 19.34
C LEU A 72 -6.26 0.43 18.03
N PRO A 73 -7.27 -0.16 17.36
CA PRO A 73 -7.90 0.48 16.22
C PRO A 73 -8.75 1.67 16.69
N VAL A 74 -8.59 2.81 16.02
CA VAL A 74 -9.36 4.04 16.22
C VAL A 74 -9.83 4.58 14.87
N ALA A 75 -10.74 5.57 14.90
CA ALA A 75 -11.25 6.23 13.70
C ALA A 75 -11.79 5.28 12.60
N GLN A 76 -12.38 4.14 13.02
CA GLN A 76 -12.85 3.09 12.12
C GLN A 76 -13.89 3.64 11.12
N LEU A 77 -13.74 3.24 9.88
CA LEU A 77 -14.62 3.60 8.77
C LEU A 77 -16.03 3.06 9.03
N THR A 78 -17.01 3.91 8.80
CA THR A 78 -18.41 3.55 8.70
C THR A 78 -18.87 3.74 7.27
N ALA A 79 -19.70 2.83 6.75
CA ALA A 79 -20.26 2.91 5.41
C ALA A 79 -21.78 2.76 5.49
N PRO A 80 -22.50 3.82 5.92
CA PRO A 80 -23.95 3.77 6.15
C PRO A 80 -24.73 3.38 4.88
N ASP A 81 -24.20 3.73 3.71
CA ASP A 81 -24.64 3.18 2.42
C ASP A 81 -23.45 2.50 1.72
N SER A 82 -23.35 1.19 1.92
CA SER A 82 -22.30 0.34 1.34
C SER A 82 -22.65 -0.20 -0.05
N ILE A 83 -23.74 0.24 -0.69
CA ILE A 83 -24.14 -0.26 -2.02
C ILE A 83 -23.07 -0.02 -3.06
N PHE A 84 -22.39 1.12 -3.00
CA PHE A 84 -21.30 1.46 -3.91
C PHE A 84 -20.15 0.46 -3.76
N LEU A 85 -19.72 0.17 -2.52
CA LEU A 85 -18.63 -0.77 -2.25
C LEU A 85 -18.95 -2.20 -2.71
N ARG A 86 -20.22 -2.60 -2.66
CA ARG A 86 -20.69 -3.92 -3.13
C ARG A 86 -20.72 -4.08 -4.64
N THR A 87 -21.00 -3.00 -5.36
CA THR A 87 -21.35 -3.05 -6.80
C THR A 87 -20.29 -2.45 -7.71
N THR A 88 -19.34 -1.70 -7.15
CA THR A 88 -18.26 -1.07 -7.91
C THR A 88 -17.34 -2.09 -8.57
N LYS A 89 -16.81 -1.72 -9.75
CA LYS A 89 -15.77 -2.46 -10.46
C LYS A 89 -14.36 -1.96 -10.13
N LEU A 90 -14.25 -0.92 -9.30
CA LEU A 90 -12.96 -0.41 -8.84
C LEU A 90 -12.27 -1.45 -7.96
N ASN A 91 -10.95 -1.54 -8.04
CA ASN A 91 -10.16 -2.26 -7.08
C ASN A 91 -10.16 -1.48 -5.75
N ILE A 92 -10.89 -1.97 -4.77
CA ILE A 92 -10.89 -1.41 -3.42
C ILE A 92 -9.61 -1.86 -2.73
N VAL A 93 -8.81 -0.90 -2.27
CA VAL A 93 -7.59 -1.15 -1.50
C VAL A 93 -7.81 -0.65 -0.08
N PRO A 94 -8.16 -1.53 0.88
CA PRO A 94 -8.20 -1.15 2.28
C PRO A 94 -6.84 -0.60 2.69
N THR A 95 -6.86 0.51 3.42
CA THR A 95 -5.66 1.18 3.92
C THR A 95 -5.76 1.30 5.43
N VAL A 96 -4.71 0.85 6.13
CA VAL A 96 -4.60 0.95 7.58
C VAL A 96 -3.48 1.93 7.88
N PHE A 97 -3.82 3.03 8.54
CA PHE A 97 -2.82 3.98 9.01
C PHE A 97 -2.33 3.55 10.38
N ILE A 98 -1.02 3.57 10.63
CA ILE A 98 -0.43 3.26 11.92
C ILE A 98 0.43 4.44 12.34
N THR A 99 0.18 4.98 13.52
CA THR A 99 1.03 6.05 14.04
C THR A 99 2.44 5.53 14.27
N ASN A 100 3.45 6.31 13.89
CA ASN A 100 4.84 5.92 14.14
C ASN A 100 5.12 5.76 15.63
N GLU A 101 4.40 6.49 16.50
CA GLU A 101 4.41 6.30 17.95
C GLU A 101 4.00 4.87 18.35
N THR A 102 2.95 4.32 17.74
CA THR A 102 2.54 2.94 17.99
C THR A 102 3.67 1.96 17.69
N ILE A 103 4.29 2.08 16.50
CA ILE A 103 5.42 1.22 16.14
C ILE A 103 6.60 1.42 17.10
N PHE A 104 6.83 2.66 17.55
CA PHE A 104 7.87 2.96 18.52
C PHE A 104 7.62 2.33 19.89
N LYS A 105 6.36 2.23 20.34
CA LYS A 105 6.03 1.73 21.69
C LYS A 105 5.80 0.23 21.77
N ILE A 106 5.40 -0.44 20.69
CA ILE A 106 5.29 -1.90 20.69
C ILE A 106 6.68 -2.56 20.79
N ASN A 107 6.73 -3.74 21.39
CA ASN A 107 7.87 -4.65 21.33
C ASN A 107 7.89 -5.41 20.01
N ILE A 108 9.06 -5.91 19.61
CA ILE A 108 9.21 -6.69 18.38
C ILE A 108 8.31 -7.94 18.38
N ASP A 109 8.16 -8.61 19.54
CA ASP A 109 7.34 -9.80 19.69
C ASP A 109 5.83 -9.52 19.58
N GLN A 110 5.41 -8.26 19.78
CA GLN A 110 4.02 -7.85 19.61
C GLN A 110 3.64 -7.60 18.14
N THR A 111 4.61 -7.63 17.22
CA THR A 111 4.34 -7.36 15.79
C THR A 111 3.49 -8.45 15.14
N GLU A 112 3.61 -9.72 15.55
CA GLU A 112 2.73 -10.78 15.06
C GLU A 112 1.30 -10.63 15.56
N GLU A 113 1.12 -10.33 16.85
CA GLU A 113 -0.20 -10.11 17.44
C GLU A 113 -0.91 -8.93 16.79
N LEU A 114 -0.19 -7.82 16.57
CA LEU A 114 -0.72 -6.65 15.87
C LEU A 114 -1.10 -6.99 14.42
N ALA A 115 -0.28 -7.77 13.70
CA ALA A 115 -0.61 -8.24 12.37
C ALA A 115 -1.93 -9.04 12.36
N ASN A 116 -2.10 -9.96 13.30
CA ASN A 116 -3.33 -10.76 13.43
C ASN A 116 -4.56 -9.86 13.65
N LYS A 117 -4.47 -8.90 14.59
CA LYS A 117 -5.56 -7.96 14.88
C LYS A 117 -5.95 -7.13 13.67
N ILE A 118 -4.97 -6.63 12.91
CA ILE A 118 -5.20 -5.86 11.68
C ILE A 118 -5.95 -6.70 10.65
N ILE A 119 -5.48 -7.92 10.35
CA ILE A 119 -6.10 -8.79 9.35
C ILE A 119 -7.53 -9.17 9.75
N VAL A 120 -7.75 -9.53 11.01
CA VAL A 120 -9.08 -9.85 11.53
C VAL A 120 -10.04 -8.67 11.35
N LEU A 121 -9.61 -7.46 11.71
CA LEU A 121 -10.46 -6.28 11.58
C LEU A 121 -10.72 -5.91 10.11
N VAL A 122 -9.70 -5.93 9.25
CA VAL A 122 -9.87 -5.69 7.80
C VAL A 122 -10.88 -6.67 7.20
N ASN A 123 -10.77 -7.96 7.51
CA ASN A 123 -11.68 -8.99 6.98
C ASN A 123 -13.10 -8.84 7.53
N SER A 124 -13.25 -8.48 8.81
CA SER A 124 -14.55 -8.15 9.41
C SER A 124 -15.21 -6.96 8.69
N MET A 125 -14.45 -5.89 8.45
CA MET A 125 -14.95 -4.69 7.75
C MET A 125 -15.28 -4.99 6.29
N ASN A 126 -14.44 -5.72 5.56
CA ASN A 126 -14.74 -6.19 4.20
C ASN A 126 -16.06 -6.95 4.15
N SER A 127 -16.26 -7.88 5.09
CA SER A 127 -17.50 -8.66 5.18
C SER A 127 -18.72 -7.78 5.45
N ASN A 128 -18.61 -6.84 6.40
CA ASN A 128 -19.68 -5.88 6.73
C ASN A 128 -20.03 -4.97 5.54
N PHE A 129 -19.03 -4.49 4.81
CA PHE A 129 -19.24 -3.63 3.65
C PHE A 129 -19.63 -4.40 2.39
N GLY A 130 -19.52 -5.73 2.39
CA GLY A 130 -19.75 -6.59 1.24
C GLY A 130 -18.67 -6.47 0.16
N VAL A 131 -17.45 -6.09 0.53
CA VAL A 131 -16.26 -6.10 -0.33
C VAL A 131 -15.74 -7.55 -0.38
N LYS A 132 -16.07 -8.26 -1.47
CA LYS A 132 -15.83 -9.72 -1.57
C LYS A 132 -14.39 -10.10 -1.87
N LEU A 133 -13.68 -9.29 -2.66
CA LEU A 133 -12.32 -9.57 -3.11
C LEU A 133 -11.48 -8.30 -2.99
N ILE A 134 -10.33 -8.43 -2.35
CA ILE A 134 -9.29 -7.41 -2.35
C ILE A 134 -8.02 -8.04 -2.93
N ASN A 135 -7.33 -7.31 -3.79
CA ASN A 135 -6.05 -7.76 -4.36
C ASN A 135 -4.85 -7.14 -3.62
N GLU A 136 -5.12 -6.16 -2.75
CA GLU A 136 -4.12 -5.38 -2.06
C GLU A 136 -4.62 -4.86 -0.71
N LEU A 137 -3.72 -4.81 0.27
CA LEU A 137 -3.88 -4.11 1.55
C LEU A 137 -2.70 -3.14 1.70
N GLN A 138 -3.00 -1.86 1.89
CA GLN A 138 -1.98 -0.84 2.14
C GLN A 138 -1.81 -0.61 3.64
N ILE A 139 -0.56 -0.56 4.09
CA ILE A 139 -0.20 -0.18 5.45
C ILE A 139 0.53 1.16 5.38
N ASP A 140 -0.12 2.22 5.82
CA ASP A 140 0.44 3.57 5.87
C ASP A 140 1.12 3.80 7.22
N CYS A 141 2.43 4.08 7.20
CA CYS A 141 3.19 4.41 8.40
C CYS A 141 4.40 5.27 8.03
N ASP A 142 4.58 6.39 8.74
CA ASP A 142 5.76 7.24 8.60
C ASP A 142 6.93 6.68 9.45
N TRP A 143 7.37 5.45 9.13
CA TRP A 143 8.46 4.80 9.87
C TRP A 143 9.77 5.57 9.75
N THR A 144 10.58 5.52 10.79
CA THR A 144 11.90 6.13 10.86
C THR A 144 12.98 5.05 10.98
N ALA A 145 14.26 5.45 11.02
CA ALA A 145 15.34 4.50 11.28
C ALA A 145 15.15 3.73 12.61
N GLY A 146 14.58 4.38 13.64
CA GLY A 146 14.35 3.76 14.95
C GLY A 146 13.14 2.83 15.03
N THR A 147 12.19 2.95 14.09
CA THR A 147 10.98 2.10 14.06
C THR A 147 10.97 1.10 12.90
N LYS A 148 11.94 1.21 11.97
CA LYS A 148 12.10 0.36 10.78
C LYS A 148 11.96 -1.13 11.08
N ASP A 149 12.73 -1.66 12.02
CA ASP A 149 12.80 -3.11 12.22
C ASP A 149 11.47 -3.68 12.72
N LYS A 150 10.80 -2.95 13.61
CA LYS A 150 9.46 -3.30 14.11
C LYS A 150 8.39 -3.17 13.03
N TYR A 151 8.42 -2.09 12.25
CA TYR A 151 7.51 -1.91 11.12
C TYR A 151 7.70 -3.00 10.06
N PHE A 152 8.94 -3.36 9.72
CA PHE A 152 9.22 -4.37 8.72
C PHE A 152 8.89 -5.78 9.22
N SER A 153 9.05 -6.04 10.52
CA SER A 153 8.58 -7.27 11.15
C SER A 153 7.05 -7.39 11.04
N LEU A 154 6.31 -6.32 11.37
CA LEU A 154 4.86 -6.26 11.19
C LEU A 154 4.44 -6.58 9.75
N LEU A 155 5.07 -5.94 8.76
CA LEU A 155 4.79 -6.18 7.33
C LEU A 155 5.06 -7.63 6.91
N LYS A 156 6.11 -8.26 7.43
CA LYS A 156 6.41 -9.69 7.16
C LYS A 156 5.34 -10.61 7.76
N PHE A 157 4.89 -10.34 8.98
CA PHE A 157 3.81 -11.11 9.60
C PHE A 157 2.49 -10.95 8.86
N LEU A 158 2.13 -9.73 8.46
CA LEU A 158 0.95 -9.48 7.63
C LEU A 158 0.97 -10.29 6.34
N LYS A 159 2.10 -10.28 5.61
CA LYS A 159 2.31 -11.10 4.41
C LYS A 159 2.19 -12.60 4.67
N LYS A 160 2.74 -13.09 5.79
CA LYS A 160 2.65 -14.51 6.18
C LYS A 160 1.21 -14.93 6.45
N LYS A 161 0.41 -14.06 7.07
CA LYS A 161 -0.99 -14.34 7.44
C LYS A 161 -1.94 -14.25 6.25
N GLN A 162 -1.66 -13.39 5.28
CA GLN A 162 -2.50 -13.21 4.09
C GLN A 162 -1.66 -13.23 2.81
N ASN A 163 -1.24 -14.43 2.40
CA ASN A 163 -0.31 -14.63 1.28
C ASN A 163 -0.96 -14.54 -0.12
N ASN A 164 -2.28 -14.46 -0.20
CA ASN A 164 -3.06 -14.42 -1.43
C ASN A 164 -3.30 -12.99 -1.96
N ILE A 165 -2.82 -11.96 -1.26
CA ILE A 165 -2.95 -10.56 -1.67
C ILE A 165 -1.59 -9.88 -1.72
N ASN A 166 -1.55 -8.73 -2.39
CA ASN A 166 -0.39 -7.85 -2.35
C ASN A 166 -0.43 -6.96 -1.10
N PHE A 167 0.75 -6.55 -0.64
CA PHE A 167 0.88 -5.50 0.36
C PHE A 167 1.57 -4.30 -0.29
N SER A 168 1.14 -3.11 0.10
CA SER A 168 1.81 -1.85 -0.23
C SER A 168 2.04 -1.01 1.01
N SER A 169 2.95 -0.05 0.89
CA SER A 169 3.25 0.94 1.92
C SER A 169 3.23 2.32 1.30
N THR A 170 2.80 3.33 2.04
CA THR A 170 3.16 4.71 1.73
C THR A 170 4.65 4.90 1.96
N ILE A 171 5.28 5.83 1.23
CA ILE A 171 6.69 6.18 1.37
C ILE A 171 6.77 7.70 1.41
N ARG A 172 7.50 8.24 2.38
CA ARG A 172 7.81 9.66 2.47
C ARG A 172 9.14 9.97 1.80
N LEU A 173 9.27 11.20 1.31
CA LEU A 173 10.51 11.68 0.66
C LEU A 173 11.76 11.49 1.52
N HIS A 174 11.65 11.64 2.84
CA HIS A 174 12.79 11.43 3.74
C HIS A 174 13.22 9.95 3.82
N GLN A 175 12.30 9.00 3.70
CA GLN A 175 12.62 7.56 3.67
C GLN A 175 13.32 7.18 2.36
N ILE A 176 13.01 7.88 1.26
CA ILE A 176 13.74 7.76 0.00
C ILE A 176 15.13 8.39 0.13
N LYS A 177 15.21 9.62 0.65
CA LYS A 177 16.47 10.36 0.81
C LYS A 177 17.47 9.60 1.68
N TYR A 178 17.00 8.95 2.74
CA TYR A 178 17.83 8.24 3.71
C TYR A 178 17.66 6.72 3.66
N LEU A 179 17.51 6.17 2.45
CA LEU A 179 17.25 4.75 2.18
C LEU A 179 18.15 3.79 2.96
N ASN A 180 19.45 4.09 3.09
CA ASN A 180 20.40 3.25 3.82
C ASN A 180 20.08 3.13 5.32
N LYS A 181 19.40 4.13 5.90
CA LYS A 181 18.99 4.15 7.30
C LYS A 181 17.58 3.59 7.48
N THR A 182 16.63 4.06 6.67
CA THR A 182 15.20 3.74 6.76
C THR A 182 14.82 2.43 6.07
N GLY A 183 15.66 1.91 5.18
CA GLY A 183 15.46 0.64 4.47
C GLY A 183 14.34 0.67 3.44
N VAL A 184 14.19 -0.46 2.73
CA VAL A 184 13.09 -0.71 1.79
C VAL A 184 12.06 -1.63 2.47
N PRO A 185 10.79 -1.21 2.61
CA PRO A 185 9.78 -2.05 3.25
C PRO A 185 9.57 -3.34 2.43
N PRO A 186 9.38 -4.51 3.08
CA PRO A 186 9.23 -5.78 2.41
C PRO A 186 7.81 -5.94 1.82
N VAL A 187 7.39 -5.02 0.94
CA VAL A 187 6.07 -4.95 0.28
C VAL A 187 6.23 -5.00 -1.23
N LYS A 188 5.13 -5.22 -1.98
CA LYS A 188 5.20 -5.33 -3.45
C LYS A 188 5.40 -3.97 -4.12
N LYS A 189 4.79 -2.92 -3.59
CA LYS A 189 4.89 -1.56 -4.13
C LYS A 189 4.86 -0.51 -3.02
N GLY A 190 5.54 0.61 -3.28
CA GLY A 190 5.48 1.82 -2.48
C GLY A 190 4.66 2.91 -3.17
N MET A 191 3.86 3.65 -2.42
CA MET A 191 3.09 4.80 -2.89
C MET A 191 3.65 6.09 -2.29
N LEU A 192 3.90 7.09 -3.11
CA LEU A 192 4.43 8.41 -2.71
C LEU A 192 3.31 9.45 -2.62
#